data_AF-A0A3D6EC54-F1
#
_entry.id   AF-A0A3D6EC54-F1
#
_cell.length_a   1.000
_cell.length_b   1.000
_cell.length_c   1.000
_cell.angle_alpha   90.00
_cell.angle_beta   90.00
_cell.angle_gamma   90.00
#
_symmetry.space_group_name_H-M   'P 1'
#
loop_
_entity.id
_entity.type
_entity.pdbx_description
1 polymer ?
#
loop_
_entity_poly.entity_id
_entity_poly.type
_entity_poly.pdbx_seq_one_letter_code
_entity_poly.pdbx_strand_id
1 'polypeptide(L)'
;MRNFTGNGYGNAPRNSRELLLARLSKSFPDRSFDDENLFFDSLLEYEEDMRKRYDYLCQDQMKLADIFMANPRMAEFIGDVLGGDDALAACVRHFGKDILECVGDERKLEDLERENEEFTRRVRAGEQLRREMEENWQHSARAIARFKAHKGMSDEEFEDFLDRVHHVCEHVFMHDFTTEILELLFKGINYDLDMDNTERIAEIRGRNERILSERKQRDGNILPHLGGNGGGDDADENRSAAFGFRRRRSVWDM
;
A
#
# COMPACT_ATOMS: atom_id res chain seq x y z
N MET A 1 1.02 56.67 -6.36
CA MET A 1 -0.34 56.22 -5.99
C MET A 1 -0.74 55.08 -6.92
N ARG A 2 -0.58 53.83 -6.48
CA ARG A 2 -1.16 52.63 -7.10
C ARG A 2 -2.07 52.00 -6.05
N ASN A 3 -3.36 51.97 -6.35
CA ASN A 3 -4.39 51.37 -5.50
C ASN A 3 -4.23 49.86 -5.55
N PHE A 4 -3.75 49.26 -4.46
CA PHE A 4 -3.86 47.83 -4.19
C PHE A 4 -5.10 47.60 -3.32
N THR A 5 -6.28 47.76 -3.90
CA THR A 5 -7.53 47.27 -3.32
C THR A 5 -7.90 45.99 -4.05
N GLY A 6 -7.59 44.86 -3.45
CA GLY A 6 -7.94 43.55 -4.00
C GLY A 6 -6.97 42.47 -3.55
N ASN A 7 -7.03 42.10 -2.27
CA ASN A 7 -6.65 40.74 -1.89
C ASN A 7 -7.67 40.23 -0.88
N GLY A 8 -8.25 39.08 -1.22
CA GLY A 8 -9.41 38.51 -0.58
C GLY A 8 -9.10 38.02 0.83
N TYR A 9 -9.35 38.87 1.82
CA TYR A 9 -9.59 38.41 3.18
C TYR A 9 -11.02 37.87 3.27
N GLY A 10 -11.22 36.68 2.69
CA GLY A 10 -12.39 35.87 2.97
C GLY A 10 -12.33 35.44 4.43
N ASN A 11 -13.04 36.19 5.28
CA ASN A 11 -13.33 35.94 6.69
C ASN A 11 -12.09 35.70 7.58
N ALA A 12 -11.58 36.76 8.21
CA ALA A 12 -10.74 36.59 9.40
C ALA A 12 -11.52 35.75 10.43
N PRO A 13 -10.95 34.67 10.99
CA PRO A 13 -11.66 33.82 11.94
C PRO A 13 -12.15 34.66 13.10
N ARG A 14 -13.46 34.68 13.33
CA ARG A 14 -14.13 35.56 14.30
C ARG A 14 -13.95 35.07 15.73
N ASN A 15 -13.51 33.83 15.93
CA ASN A 15 -13.35 33.18 17.22
C ASN A 15 -12.18 32.17 17.23
N SER A 16 -11.60 31.89 18.40
CA SER A 16 -10.49 30.95 18.61
C SER A 16 -10.78 29.55 18.04
N ARG A 17 -12.01 29.08 18.17
CA ARG A 17 -12.47 27.79 17.61
C ARG A 17 -12.34 27.73 16.09
N GLU A 18 -12.71 28.79 15.38
CA GLU A 18 -12.61 28.85 13.91
C GLU A 18 -11.16 28.84 13.44
N LEU A 19 -10.25 29.46 14.20
CA LEU A 19 -8.83 29.46 13.91
C LEU A 19 -8.19 28.07 14.13
N LEU A 20 -8.60 27.37 15.18
CA LEU A 20 -8.18 25.98 15.43
C LEU A 20 -8.72 25.04 14.36
N LEU A 21 -9.99 25.18 13.96
CA LEU A 21 -10.56 24.44 12.85
C LEU A 21 -9.78 24.66 11.55
N ALA A 22 -9.51 25.90 11.17
CA ALA A 22 -8.76 26.20 9.95
C ALA A 22 -7.37 25.57 9.93
N ARG A 23 -6.70 25.51 11.09
CA ARG A 23 -5.40 24.86 11.25
C ARG A 23 -5.50 23.34 11.16
N LEU A 24 -6.50 22.73 11.79
CA LEU A 24 -6.74 21.29 11.73
C LEU A 24 -7.18 20.83 10.35
N SER A 25 -8.08 21.55 9.68
CA SER A 25 -8.48 21.25 8.29
C SER A 25 -7.32 21.37 7.31
N LYS A 26 -6.30 22.18 7.59
CA LYS A 26 -5.09 22.24 6.78
C LYS A 26 -4.18 21.03 7.01
N SER A 27 -4.08 20.55 8.24
CA SER A 27 -3.24 19.40 8.61
C SER A 27 -3.89 18.05 8.32
N PHE A 28 -5.21 17.98 8.41
CA PHE A 28 -6.03 16.79 8.19
C PHE A 28 -7.19 17.13 7.24
N PRO A 29 -6.92 17.26 5.92
CA PRO A 29 -7.93 17.69 4.94
C PRO A 29 -9.07 16.67 4.77
N ASP A 30 -8.83 15.40 5.09
CA ASP A 30 -9.79 14.31 4.88
C ASP A 30 -10.77 14.12 6.06
N ARG A 31 -10.65 14.92 7.12
CA ARG A 31 -11.48 14.79 8.33
C ARG A 31 -12.53 15.90 8.41
N SER A 32 -13.78 15.52 8.71
CA SER A 32 -14.81 16.49 9.15
C SER A 32 -14.74 16.67 10.67
N PHE A 33 -14.88 17.91 11.14
CA PHE A 33 -14.77 18.29 12.56
C PHE A 33 -16.12 18.69 13.17
N ASP A 34 -17.19 18.06 12.69
CA ASP A 34 -18.55 18.26 13.20
C ASP A 34 -18.75 17.57 14.57
N ASP A 35 -17.99 16.51 14.86
CA ASP A 35 -17.94 15.84 16.16
C ASP A 35 -16.91 16.51 17.09
N GLU A 36 -17.33 16.88 18.30
CA GLU A 36 -16.47 17.51 19.31
C GLU A 36 -15.34 16.58 19.79
N ASN A 37 -15.59 15.28 19.96
CA ASN A 37 -14.55 14.36 20.43
C ASN A 37 -13.46 14.22 19.37
N LEU A 38 -13.85 14.00 18.12
CA LEU A 38 -12.91 13.92 16.99
C LEU A 38 -12.12 15.23 16.79
N PHE A 39 -12.75 16.38 17.04
CA PHE A 39 -12.08 17.68 17.03
C PHE A 39 -10.99 17.78 18.10
N PHE A 40 -11.27 17.39 19.35
CA PHE A 40 -10.28 17.42 20.43
C PHE A 40 -9.18 16.37 20.25
N ASP A 41 -9.52 15.16 19.80
CA ASP A 41 -8.54 14.11 19.51
C ASP A 41 -7.58 14.55 18.39
N SER A 42 -8.10 15.12 17.31
CA SER A 42 -7.28 15.65 16.22
C SER A 42 -6.43 16.85 16.65
N LEU A 43 -6.88 17.62 17.65
CA LEU A 43 -6.10 18.72 18.23
C LEU A 43 -4.90 18.19 19.02
N LEU A 44 -5.10 17.13 19.79
CA LEU A 44 -4.02 16.46 20.51
C LEU A 44 -3.02 15.84 19.54
N GLU A 45 -3.49 15.15 18.50
CA GLU A 45 -2.64 14.60 17.44
C GLU A 45 -1.81 15.69 16.75
N TYR A 46 -2.45 16.81 16.40
CA TYR A 46 -1.75 17.97 15.84
C TYR A 46 -0.68 18.53 16.79
N GLU A 47 -0.97 18.65 18.09
CA GLU A 47 0.00 19.12 19.07
C GLU A 47 1.20 18.17 19.18
N GLU A 48 0.94 16.86 19.27
CA GLU A 48 1.98 15.84 19.33
C GLU A 48 2.87 15.86 18.10
N ASP A 49 2.29 15.95 16.90
CA ASP A 49 3.05 16.02 15.65
C ASP A 49 3.91 17.28 15.58
N MET A 50 3.37 18.42 16.02
CA MET A 50 4.15 19.66 16.08
C MET A 50 5.28 19.57 17.10
N ARG A 51 5.04 18.94 18.27
CA ARG A 51 6.09 18.71 19.28
C ARG A 51 7.18 17.80 18.74
N LYS A 52 6.82 16.67 18.11
CA LYS A 52 7.79 15.76 17.48
C LYS A 52 8.64 16.49 16.43
N ARG A 53 8.01 17.24 15.52
CA ARG A 53 8.74 18.03 14.51
C ARG A 53 9.68 19.05 15.13
N TYR A 54 9.24 19.72 16.18
CA TYR A 54 10.08 20.67 16.91
C TYR A 54 11.27 19.97 17.58
N ASP A 55 11.04 18.84 18.23
CA ASP A 55 12.10 18.06 18.87
C ASP A 55 13.14 17.56 17.84
N TYR A 56 12.70 17.09 16.67
CA TYR A 56 13.61 16.73 15.57
C TYR A 56 14.44 17.93 15.09
N LEU A 57 13.80 19.08 14.86
CA LEU A 57 14.50 20.30 14.46
C LEU A 57 15.52 20.74 15.50
N CYS A 58 15.17 20.70 16.78
CA CYS A 58 16.11 21.01 17.86
C CYS A 58 17.28 20.03 17.90
N GLN A 59 17.02 18.73 17.78
CA GLN A 59 18.08 17.71 17.76
C GLN A 59 19.02 17.90 16.57
N ASP A 60 18.49 18.18 15.38
CA ASP A 60 19.32 18.39 14.19
C ASP A 60 20.10 19.70 14.25
N GLN A 61 19.51 20.76 14.81
CA GLN A 61 20.24 22.00 15.11
C GLN A 61 21.36 21.78 16.13
N MET A 62 21.13 20.99 17.17
CA MET A 62 22.17 20.64 18.14
C MET A 62 23.31 19.86 17.50
N LYS A 63 23.00 18.81 16.71
CA LYS A 63 24.02 18.05 15.96
C LYS A 63 24.82 18.94 15.02
N LEU A 64 24.15 19.85 14.31
CA LEU A 64 24.81 20.78 13.40
C LEU A 64 25.72 21.76 14.18
N ALA A 65 25.25 22.27 15.32
CA ALA A 65 26.05 23.11 16.20
C ALA A 65 27.28 22.35 16.74
N ASP A 66 27.12 21.09 17.15
CA ASP A 66 28.22 20.25 17.60
C ASP A 66 29.26 20.05 16.49
N ILE A 67 28.82 19.80 15.25
CA ILE A 67 29.71 19.69 14.08
C ILE A 67 30.47 21.02 13.85
N PHE A 68 29.79 22.15 13.95
CA PHE A 68 30.42 23.48 13.77
C PHE A 68 31.40 23.81 14.90
N MET A 69 31.10 23.42 16.14
CA MET A 69 32.01 23.57 17.27
C MET A 69 33.22 22.65 17.13
N ALA A 70 33.01 21.41 16.68
CA ALA A 70 34.08 20.44 16.48
C ALA A 70 35.01 20.83 15.31
N ASN A 71 34.46 21.43 14.25
CA ASN A 71 35.24 21.90 13.11
C ASN A 71 34.74 23.26 12.59
N PRO A 72 35.30 24.38 13.11
CA PRO A 72 34.95 25.72 12.67
C PRO A 72 35.18 25.97 11.18
N ARG A 73 36.18 25.31 10.57
CA ARG A 73 36.46 25.41 9.12
C ARG A 73 35.33 24.82 8.28
N MET A 74 34.67 23.77 8.78
CA MET A 74 33.48 23.18 8.14
C MET A 74 32.28 24.13 8.19
N ALA A 75 32.12 24.89 9.28
CA ALA A 75 31.08 25.90 9.38
C ALA A 75 31.27 27.04 8.37
N GLU A 76 32.51 27.54 8.23
CA GLU A 76 32.85 28.57 7.23
C GLU A 76 32.67 28.06 5.80
N PHE A 77 33.07 26.81 5.52
CA PHE A 77 32.83 26.16 4.23
C PHE A 77 31.34 26.08 3.88
N ILE A 78 30.50 25.60 4.80
CA ILE A 78 29.05 25.51 4.58
C ILE A 78 28.45 26.91 4.40
N GLY A 79 28.93 27.91 5.15
CA GLY A 79 28.53 29.31 4.98
C GLY A 79 28.82 29.85 3.58
N ASP A 80 30.03 29.62 3.06
CA ASP A 80 30.43 30.06 1.71
C ASP A 80 29.58 29.37 0.62
N VAL A 81 29.36 28.06 0.73
CA VAL A 81 28.52 27.30 -0.23
C VAL A 81 27.06 27.76 -0.20
N LEU A 82 26.51 28.00 0.99
CA LEU A 82 25.16 28.58 1.14
C LEU A 82 25.08 30.02 0.59
N GLY A 83 26.19 30.76 0.64
CA GLY A 83 26.35 32.07 0.02
C GLY A 83 26.40 32.03 -1.51
N GLY A 84 26.50 30.84 -2.12
CA GLY A 84 26.52 30.64 -3.56
C GLY A 84 27.92 30.48 -4.17
N ASP A 85 28.96 30.35 -3.34
CA ASP A 85 30.31 30.04 -3.85
C ASP A 85 30.36 28.61 -4.42
N ASP A 86 31.25 28.40 -5.40
CA ASP A 86 31.52 27.06 -5.92
C ASP A 86 32.08 26.14 -4.83
N ALA A 87 31.44 24.99 -4.64
CA ALA A 87 31.75 24.08 -3.54
C ALA A 87 33.17 23.50 -3.61
N LEU A 88 33.73 23.29 -4.80
CA LEU A 88 35.10 22.78 -4.92
C LEU A 88 36.11 23.88 -4.61
N ALA A 89 35.87 25.10 -5.09
CA ALA A 89 36.70 26.26 -4.77
C ALA A 89 36.68 26.59 -3.27
N ALA A 90 35.49 26.56 -2.64
CA ALA A 90 35.34 26.77 -1.19
C ALA A 90 36.01 25.64 -0.38
N CYS A 91 35.90 24.38 -0.82
CA CYS A 91 36.56 23.25 -0.18
C CYS A 91 38.09 23.41 -0.19
N VAL A 92 38.68 23.78 -1.35
CA VAL A 92 40.12 24.04 -1.44
C VAL A 92 40.55 25.25 -0.60
N ARG A 93 39.72 26.29 -0.51
CA ARG A 93 39.99 27.49 0.31
C ARG A 93 40.10 27.15 1.80
N HIS A 94 39.22 26.29 2.30
CA HIS A 94 39.12 25.97 3.74
C HIS A 94 39.93 24.74 4.16
N PHE A 95 40.08 23.75 3.27
CA PHE A 95 40.72 22.46 3.56
C PHE A 95 41.97 22.18 2.72
N GLY A 96 42.38 23.09 1.82
CA GLY A 96 43.42 22.82 0.83
C GLY A 96 44.77 22.39 1.39
N LYS A 97 45.18 22.86 2.58
CA LYS A 97 46.41 22.37 3.24
C LYS A 97 46.27 20.94 3.77
N ASP A 98 45.14 20.60 4.37
CA ASP A 98 44.89 19.26 4.92
C ASP A 98 44.82 18.22 3.78
N ILE A 99 44.25 18.59 2.62
CA ILE A 99 44.23 17.74 1.41
C ILE A 99 45.64 17.52 0.87
N LEU A 100 46.49 18.56 0.86
CA LEU A 100 47.89 18.46 0.44
C LEU A 100 48.76 17.67 1.43
N GLU A 101 48.45 17.73 2.73
CA GLU A 101 49.12 16.94 3.77
C GLU A 101 48.72 15.46 3.70
N CYS A 102 47.49 15.12 3.29
CA CYS A 102 47.09 13.74 2.98
C CYS A 102 47.90 13.14 1.83
N VAL A 103 48.34 13.94 0.85
CA VAL A 103 49.22 13.47 -0.25
C VAL A 103 50.60 13.05 0.26
N GLY A 104 51.04 13.59 1.41
CA GLY A 104 52.31 13.23 2.05
C GLY A 104 52.24 12.06 3.03
N ASP A 105 51.03 11.58 3.38
CA ASP A 105 50.79 10.52 4.38
C ASP A 105 50.08 9.34 3.71
N GLU A 106 50.86 8.31 3.35
CA GLU A 106 50.45 7.17 2.52
C GLU A 106 49.20 6.44 3.07
N ARG A 107 49.02 6.41 4.39
CA ARG A 107 47.83 5.80 5.02
C ARG A 107 46.55 6.61 4.81
N LYS A 108 46.64 7.94 4.88
CA LYS A 108 45.49 8.81 4.65
C LYS A 108 45.10 8.85 3.17
N LEU A 109 46.08 8.66 2.28
CA LEU A 109 45.86 8.51 0.85
C LEU A 109 45.12 7.22 0.53
N GLU A 110 45.55 6.08 1.10
CA GLU A 110 44.86 4.78 0.94
C GLU A 110 43.40 4.84 1.43
N ASP A 111 43.14 5.49 2.58
CA ASP A 111 41.76 5.67 3.07
C ASP A 111 40.92 6.54 2.13
N LEU A 112 41.48 7.62 1.58
CA LEU A 112 40.80 8.48 0.58
C LEU A 112 40.52 7.75 -0.73
N GLU A 113 41.45 6.92 -1.20
CA GLU A 113 41.27 6.10 -2.39
C GLU A 113 40.16 5.07 -2.18
N ARG A 114 40.09 4.42 -1.01
CA ARG A 114 38.99 3.51 -0.66
C ARG A 114 37.63 4.22 -0.71
N GLU A 115 37.50 5.39 -0.09
CA GLU A 115 36.25 6.16 -0.11
C GLU A 115 35.85 6.60 -1.54
N ASN A 116 36.83 6.97 -2.37
CA ASN A 116 36.60 7.32 -3.77
C ASN A 116 36.18 6.10 -4.62
N GLU A 117 36.74 4.92 -4.37
CA GLU A 117 36.29 3.68 -5.00
C GLU A 117 34.84 3.35 -4.61
N GLU A 118 34.48 3.48 -3.33
CA GLU A 118 33.11 3.25 -2.87
C GLU A 118 32.13 4.25 -3.47
N PHE A 119 32.50 5.53 -3.55
CA PHE A 119 31.73 6.53 -4.30
C PHE A 119 31.53 6.12 -5.76
N THR A 120 32.62 5.76 -6.44
CA THR A 120 32.59 5.33 -7.84
C THR A 120 31.71 4.10 -8.05
N ARG A 121 31.78 3.11 -7.14
CA ARG A 121 30.93 1.92 -7.17
C ARG A 121 29.46 2.29 -7.01
N ARG A 122 29.10 3.16 -6.04
CA ARG A 122 27.73 3.62 -5.83
C ARG A 122 27.17 4.37 -7.04
N VAL A 123 27.96 5.28 -7.61
CA VAL A 123 27.55 6.03 -8.81
C VAL A 123 27.32 5.08 -9.98
N ARG A 124 28.24 4.15 -10.24
CA ARG A 124 28.09 3.15 -11.32
C ARG A 124 26.88 2.25 -11.11
N ALA A 125 26.66 1.76 -9.89
CA ALA A 125 25.50 0.93 -9.56
C ALA A 125 24.19 1.71 -9.76
N GLY A 126 24.13 2.97 -9.33
CA GLY A 126 22.97 3.84 -9.54
C GLY A 126 22.72 4.20 -11.01
N GLU A 127 23.78 4.37 -11.81
CA GLU A 127 23.67 4.54 -13.26
C GLU A 127 23.19 3.28 -13.98
N GLN A 128 23.73 2.12 -13.60
CA GLN A 128 23.29 0.83 -14.13
C GLN A 128 21.81 0.57 -13.83
N LEU A 129 21.39 0.76 -12.58
CA LEU A 129 19.99 0.59 -12.17
C LEU A 129 19.06 1.53 -12.94
N ARG A 130 19.42 2.81 -13.08
CA ARG A 130 18.64 3.78 -13.87
C ARG A 130 18.52 3.37 -15.33
N ARG A 131 19.62 2.90 -15.93
CA ARG A 131 19.63 2.43 -17.31
C ARG A 131 18.74 1.20 -17.50
N GLU A 132 18.84 0.21 -16.61
CA GLU A 132 17.98 -0.97 -16.63
C GLU A 132 16.50 -0.60 -16.45
N MET A 133 16.18 0.34 -15.55
CA MET A 133 14.82 0.86 -15.37
C MET A 133 14.29 1.52 -16.65
N GLU A 134 15.09 2.35 -17.32
CA GLU A 134 14.71 3.01 -18.57
C GLU A 134 14.52 2.01 -19.72
N GLU A 135 15.44 1.06 -19.88
CA GLU A 135 15.31 -0.01 -20.88
C GLU A 135 14.05 -0.85 -20.61
N ASN A 136 13.81 -1.24 -19.35
CA ASN A 136 12.61 -1.95 -18.93
C ASN A 136 11.33 -1.15 -19.17
N TRP A 137 11.35 0.17 -18.96
CA TRP A 137 10.22 1.04 -19.24
C TRP A 137 9.87 1.06 -20.73
N GLN A 138 10.88 1.22 -21.60
CA GLN A 138 10.70 1.18 -23.06
C GLN A 138 10.18 -0.18 -23.55
N HIS A 139 10.63 -1.28 -22.94
CA HIS A 139 10.09 -2.61 -23.21
C HIS A 139 8.65 -2.76 -22.70
N SER A 140 8.36 -2.23 -21.53
CA SER A 140 7.04 -2.27 -20.89
C SER A 140 6.01 -1.47 -21.66
N ALA A 141 6.36 -0.33 -22.27
CA ALA A 141 5.45 0.48 -23.08
C ALA A 141 4.78 -0.33 -24.21
N ARG A 142 5.52 -1.24 -24.85
CA ARG A 142 4.98 -2.14 -25.89
C ARG A 142 4.10 -3.25 -25.32
N ALA A 143 4.43 -3.78 -24.15
CA ALA A 143 3.62 -4.80 -23.47
C ALA A 143 2.29 -4.20 -22.96
N ILE A 144 2.38 -3.02 -22.35
CA ILE A 144 1.27 -2.18 -21.89
C ILE A 144 0.30 -1.90 -23.05
N ALA A 145 0.79 -1.41 -24.19
CA ALA A 145 -0.07 -1.11 -25.34
C ALA A 145 -0.82 -2.35 -25.86
N ARG A 146 -0.16 -3.52 -25.88
CA ARG A 146 -0.80 -4.78 -26.28
C ARG A 146 -1.83 -5.24 -25.26
N PHE A 147 -1.53 -5.10 -23.97
CA PHE A 147 -2.45 -5.48 -22.89
C PHE A 147 -3.73 -4.64 -22.93
N LYS A 148 -3.57 -3.32 -23.05
CA LYS A 148 -4.68 -2.37 -23.19
C LYS A 148 -5.55 -2.70 -24.40
N ALA A 149 -4.94 -2.93 -25.56
CA ALA A 149 -5.66 -3.32 -26.77
C ALA A 149 -6.39 -4.67 -26.63
N HIS A 150 -5.77 -5.64 -25.96
CA HIS A 150 -6.37 -6.97 -25.75
C HIS A 150 -7.58 -6.92 -24.80
N LYS A 151 -7.54 -6.07 -23.78
CA LYS A 151 -8.64 -5.90 -22.83
C LYS A 151 -9.70 -4.90 -23.28
N GLY A 152 -9.46 -4.17 -24.37
CA GLY A 152 -10.40 -3.18 -24.90
C GLY A 152 -10.65 -1.99 -23.96
N MET A 153 -9.66 -1.68 -23.11
CA MET A 153 -9.78 -0.60 -22.12
C MET A 153 -9.63 0.77 -22.78
N SER A 154 -10.38 1.75 -22.28
CA SER A 154 -10.18 3.16 -22.61
C SER A 154 -8.87 3.71 -22.02
N ASP A 155 -8.49 4.93 -22.41
CA ASP A 155 -7.31 5.59 -21.86
C ASP A 155 -7.48 5.88 -20.36
N GLU A 156 -8.65 6.34 -19.94
CA GLU A 156 -8.97 6.66 -18.54
C GLU A 156 -8.97 5.41 -17.64
N GLU A 157 -9.64 4.34 -18.05
CA GLU A 157 -9.65 3.08 -17.29
C GLU A 157 -8.26 2.44 -17.16
N PHE A 158 -7.39 2.67 -18.14
CA PHE A 158 -6.04 2.14 -18.12
C PHE A 158 -5.13 2.92 -17.17
N GLU A 159 -5.27 4.24 -17.08
CA GLU A 159 -4.55 5.05 -16.09
C GLU A 159 -5.00 4.68 -14.66
N ASP A 160 -6.31 4.54 -14.42
CA ASP A 160 -6.83 4.09 -13.12
C ASP A 160 -6.28 2.71 -12.72
N PHE A 161 -6.11 1.82 -13.70
CA PHE A 161 -5.48 0.52 -13.49
C PHE A 161 -4.00 0.63 -13.14
N LEU A 162 -3.24 1.47 -13.86
CA LEU A 162 -1.82 1.69 -13.56
C LEU A 162 -1.63 2.31 -12.19
N ASP A 163 -2.45 3.28 -11.79
CA ASP A 163 -2.42 3.88 -10.45
C ASP A 163 -2.61 2.85 -9.36
N ARG A 164 -3.55 1.91 -9.54
CA ARG A 164 -3.72 0.77 -8.62
C ARG A 164 -2.51 -0.16 -8.58
N VAL A 165 -1.88 -0.43 -9.71
CA VAL A 165 -0.65 -1.24 -9.76
C VAL A 165 0.48 -0.52 -9.01
N HIS A 166 0.66 0.78 -9.24
CA HIS A 166 1.66 1.59 -8.56
C HIS A 166 1.45 1.61 -7.05
N HIS A 167 0.20 1.77 -6.60
CA HIS A 167 -0.15 1.73 -5.18
C HIS A 167 0.22 0.39 -4.53
N VAL A 168 -0.07 -0.74 -5.19
CA VAL A 168 0.34 -2.06 -4.69
C VAL A 168 1.86 -2.18 -4.62
N CYS A 169 2.56 -1.76 -5.67
CA CYS A 169 4.02 -1.79 -5.70
C CYS A 169 4.64 -0.94 -4.58
N GLU A 170 4.10 0.24 -4.31
CA GLU A 170 4.58 1.11 -3.22
C GLU A 170 4.50 0.41 -1.86
N HIS A 171 3.35 -0.17 -1.52
CA HIS A 171 3.18 -0.93 -0.28
C HIS A 171 4.13 -2.13 -0.17
N VAL A 172 4.35 -2.84 -1.28
CA VAL A 172 5.29 -3.97 -1.33
C VAL A 172 6.74 -3.51 -1.12
N PHE A 173 7.16 -2.43 -1.78
CA PHE A 173 8.51 -1.88 -1.62
C PHE A 173 8.75 -1.36 -0.20
N MET A 174 7.76 -0.70 0.39
CA MET A 174 7.82 -0.15 1.75
C MET A 174 7.65 -1.21 2.85
N HIS A 175 7.41 -2.48 2.48
CA HIS A 175 7.11 -3.58 3.41
C HIS A 175 5.88 -3.32 4.30
N ASP A 176 4.96 -2.48 3.84
CA ASP A 176 3.74 -2.11 4.55
C ASP A 176 2.53 -2.87 3.97
N PHE A 177 2.39 -4.12 4.39
CA PHE A 177 1.32 -5.01 3.92
C PHE A 177 0.04 -4.79 4.70
N THR A 178 -0.88 -4.01 4.14
CA THR A 178 -2.24 -3.89 4.68
C THR A 178 -3.11 -5.08 4.28
N THR A 179 -4.21 -5.30 5.01
CA THR A 179 -5.18 -6.36 4.73
C THR A 179 -5.74 -6.26 3.31
N GLU A 180 -5.97 -5.04 2.83
CA GLU A 180 -6.49 -4.76 1.49
C GLU A 180 -5.54 -5.23 0.40
N ILE A 181 -4.22 -4.97 0.55
CA ILE A 181 -3.20 -5.40 -0.41
C ILE A 181 -3.07 -6.93 -0.40
N LEU A 182 -3.07 -7.56 0.77
CA LEU A 182 -3.00 -9.01 0.90
C LEU A 182 -4.23 -9.70 0.28
N GLU A 183 -5.43 -9.17 0.49
CA GLU A 183 -6.64 -9.66 -0.15
C GLU A 183 -6.61 -9.49 -1.68
N LEU A 184 -6.13 -8.35 -2.17
CA LEU A 184 -6.03 -8.09 -3.59
C LEU A 184 -5.05 -9.05 -4.27
N LEU A 185 -3.88 -9.27 -3.67
CA LEU A 185 -2.90 -10.24 -4.15
C LEU A 185 -3.44 -11.67 -4.10
N PHE A 186 -4.14 -12.04 -3.03
CA PHE A 186 -4.74 -13.36 -2.89
C PHE A 186 -5.82 -13.62 -3.94
N LYS A 187 -6.72 -12.66 -4.18
CA LYS A 187 -7.74 -12.72 -5.23
C LYS A 187 -7.11 -12.76 -6.62
N GLY A 188 -6.04 -12.00 -6.84
CA GLY A 188 -5.29 -12.02 -8.10
C GLY A 188 -4.66 -13.38 -8.40
N ILE A 189 -4.05 -14.02 -7.40
CA ILE A 189 -3.41 -15.33 -7.55
C ILE A 189 -4.44 -16.46 -7.78
N ASN A 190 -5.59 -16.39 -7.11
CA ASN A 190 -6.60 -17.46 -7.16
C ASN A 190 -7.72 -17.21 -8.18
N TYR A 191 -7.64 -16.16 -9.00
CA TYR A 191 -8.72 -15.74 -9.89
C TYR A 191 -9.26 -16.88 -10.77
N ASP A 192 -8.38 -17.62 -11.46
CA ASP A 192 -8.80 -18.71 -12.36
C ASP A 192 -9.43 -19.88 -11.59
N LEU A 193 -8.87 -20.22 -10.42
CA LEU A 193 -9.37 -21.31 -9.57
C LEU A 193 -10.76 -21.00 -9.00
N ASP A 194 -10.96 -19.76 -8.57
CA ASP A 194 -12.23 -19.29 -8.03
C ASP A 194 -13.30 -19.20 -9.12
N MET A 195 -12.94 -18.83 -10.36
CA MET A 195 -13.86 -18.84 -11.50
C MET A 195 -14.31 -20.26 -11.86
N ASP A 196 -13.39 -21.21 -11.98
CA ASP A 196 -13.71 -22.62 -12.27
C ASP A 196 -14.62 -23.24 -11.19
N ASN A 197 -14.35 -22.93 -9.93
CA ASN A 197 -15.17 -23.39 -8.82
C ASN A 197 -16.55 -22.73 -8.83
N THR A 198 -16.61 -21.43 -9.12
CA THR A 198 -17.88 -20.68 -9.20
C THR A 198 -18.74 -21.21 -10.35
N GLU A 199 -18.15 -21.52 -11.51
CA GLU A 199 -18.87 -22.09 -12.65
C GLU A 199 -19.43 -23.48 -12.32
N ARG A 200 -18.63 -24.36 -11.71
CA ARG A 200 -19.12 -25.68 -11.24
C ARG A 200 -20.23 -25.55 -10.19
N ILE A 201 -20.09 -24.64 -9.24
CA ILE A 201 -21.10 -24.39 -8.21
C ILE A 201 -22.38 -23.83 -8.85
N ALA A 202 -22.26 -22.92 -9.81
CA ALA A 202 -23.39 -22.37 -10.57
C ALA A 202 -24.09 -23.45 -11.40
N GLU A 203 -23.34 -24.36 -12.04
CA GLU A 203 -23.90 -25.47 -12.80
C GLU A 203 -24.66 -26.45 -11.88
N ILE A 204 -24.08 -26.81 -10.73
CA ILE A 204 -24.72 -27.66 -9.73
C ILE A 204 -25.98 -26.98 -9.18
N ARG A 205 -25.93 -25.68 -8.90
CA ARG A 205 -27.08 -24.90 -8.45
C ARG A 205 -28.19 -24.87 -9.51
N GLY A 206 -27.84 -24.61 -10.77
CA GLY A 206 -28.79 -24.61 -11.89
C GLY A 206 -29.42 -26.00 -12.12
N ARG A 207 -28.63 -27.08 -12.00
CA ARG A 207 -29.14 -28.46 -12.05
C ARG A 207 -30.09 -28.76 -10.89
N ASN A 208 -29.76 -28.33 -9.68
CA ASN A 208 -30.61 -28.52 -8.49
C ASN A 208 -31.91 -27.71 -8.58
N GLU A 209 -31.86 -26.47 -9.03
CA GLU A 209 -33.06 -25.65 -9.28
C GLU A 209 -33.96 -26.25 -10.36
N ARG A 210 -33.37 -26.77 -11.44
CA ARG A 210 -34.11 -27.49 -12.48
C ARG A 210 -34.80 -28.73 -11.92
N ILE A 211 -34.11 -29.56 -11.14
CA ILE A 211 -34.71 -30.74 -10.48
C ILE A 211 -35.85 -30.35 -9.54
N LEU A 212 -35.70 -29.27 -8.77
CA LEU A 212 -36.76 -28.77 -7.88
C LEU A 212 -37.98 -28.25 -8.67
N SER A 213 -37.75 -27.59 -9.82
CA SER A 213 -38.81 -27.12 -10.70
C SER A 213 -39.57 -28.27 -11.39
N GLU A 214 -38.85 -29.30 -11.87
CA GLU A 214 -39.43 -30.50 -12.48
C GLU A 214 -40.19 -31.36 -11.45
N ARG A 215 -39.72 -31.42 -10.19
CA ARG A 215 -40.46 -32.07 -9.10
C ARG A 215 -41.77 -31.35 -8.77
N LYS A 216 -41.76 -30.01 -8.66
CA LYS A 216 -42.99 -29.22 -8.45
C LYS A 216 -44.01 -29.39 -9.58
N GLN A 217 -43.57 -29.58 -10.82
CA GLN A 217 -44.46 -29.88 -11.95
C GLN A 217 -45.04 -31.30 -11.90
N ARG A 218 -44.30 -32.28 -11.36
CA ARG A 218 -44.79 -33.66 -11.18
C ARG A 218 -45.77 -33.81 -10.00
N ASP A 219 -45.59 -33.03 -8.94
CA ASP A 219 -46.52 -33.04 -7.78
C ASP A 219 -47.89 -32.39 -8.09
N GLY A 220 -48.07 -31.80 -9.28
CA GLY A 220 -49.34 -31.25 -9.75
C GLY A 220 -50.26 -32.24 -10.48
N ASN A 221 -49.88 -33.52 -10.62
CA ASN A 221 -50.69 -34.52 -11.32
C ASN A 221 -51.25 -35.58 -10.37
N ILE A 222 -52.57 -35.70 -10.42
CA ILE A 222 -53.46 -36.51 -9.59
C ILE A 222 -52.95 -37.96 -9.50
N LEU A 223 -52.85 -38.45 -8.26
CA LEU A 223 -52.62 -39.86 -7.90
C LEU A 223 -53.44 -40.80 -8.83
N PRO A 224 -52.84 -41.82 -9.47
CA PRO A 224 -53.63 -42.85 -10.11
C PRO A 224 -54.34 -43.66 -9.02
N HIS A 225 -55.67 -43.60 -9.03
CA HIS A 225 -56.52 -44.45 -8.20
C HIS A 225 -56.25 -45.92 -8.51
N LEU A 226 -55.65 -46.64 -7.57
CA LEU A 226 -55.65 -48.09 -7.53
C LEU A 226 -56.33 -48.52 -6.23
N GLY A 227 -57.60 -48.90 -6.36
CA GLY A 227 -58.36 -49.53 -5.29
C GLY A 227 -57.95 -50.98 -5.10
N GLY A 228 -58.04 -51.50 -3.87
CA GLY A 228 -57.86 -52.92 -3.59
C GLY A 228 -57.53 -53.27 -2.13
N ASN A 229 -58.55 -53.19 -1.29
CA ASN A 229 -58.87 -53.94 -0.06
C ASN A 229 -57.88 -54.95 0.59
N GLY A 230 -57.82 -54.90 1.93
CA GLY A 230 -57.32 -55.94 2.86
C GLY A 230 -56.04 -55.51 3.59
N GLY A 231 -55.92 -55.41 4.92
CA GLY A 231 -56.68 -55.94 6.05
C GLY A 231 -55.64 -56.35 7.10
N GLY A 232 -55.70 -55.76 8.31
CA GLY A 232 -55.11 -56.19 9.59
C GLY A 232 -53.64 -56.66 9.66
N ASP A 233 -52.84 -56.04 10.51
CA ASP A 233 -52.49 -56.55 11.85
C ASP A 233 -51.10 -56.10 12.33
N ASP A 234 -51.12 -55.63 13.57
CA ASP A 234 -50.09 -55.58 14.62
C ASP A 234 -48.65 -55.08 14.41
N ALA A 235 -48.27 -54.31 15.43
CA ALA A 235 -46.92 -53.92 15.79
C ALA A 235 -46.05 -55.12 16.16
N ASP A 236 -44.79 -55.12 15.72
CA ASP A 236 -43.71 -55.62 16.56
C ASP A 236 -42.39 -54.92 16.23
N GLU A 237 -41.80 -54.37 17.29
CA GLU A 237 -40.43 -53.94 17.34
C GLU A 237 -39.51 -55.16 17.19
N ASN A 238 -38.34 -54.96 16.60
CA ASN A 238 -37.18 -55.82 16.83
C ASN A 238 -37.26 -57.25 16.24
N ARG A 239 -36.97 -57.38 14.93
CA ARG A 239 -36.20 -58.51 14.36
C ARG A 239 -35.62 -58.16 12.98
N SER A 240 -34.29 -58.09 12.91
CA SER A 240 -33.52 -58.30 11.67
C SER A 240 -33.44 -59.82 11.41
N ALA A 241 -33.27 -60.40 10.22
CA ALA A 241 -32.55 -59.98 9.05
C ALA A 241 -32.94 -60.83 7.83
N ALA A 242 -32.99 -60.23 6.64
CA ALA A 242 -32.86 -60.97 5.38
C ALA A 242 -32.32 -60.02 4.30
N PHE A 243 -31.09 -59.53 4.48
CA PHE A 243 -30.09 -59.17 3.46
C PHE A 243 -28.91 -58.56 4.22
N GLY A 244 -27.80 -59.29 4.26
CA GLY A 244 -26.66 -58.99 5.13
C GLY A 244 -25.85 -57.79 4.64
N PHE A 245 -25.88 -56.69 5.39
CA PHE A 245 -24.75 -55.78 5.54
C PHE A 245 -24.67 -55.28 6.99
N ARG A 246 -23.54 -55.54 7.65
CA ARG A 246 -23.24 -55.04 9.00
C ARG A 246 -23.21 -53.51 8.98
N ARG A 247 -23.94 -52.86 9.89
CA ARG A 247 -23.69 -51.45 10.23
C ARG A 247 -22.23 -51.32 10.70
N ARG A 248 -21.37 -50.68 9.91
CA ARG A 248 -20.07 -50.22 10.41
C ARG A 248 -20.32 -49.00 11.30
N ARG A 249 -19.90 -49.09 12.56
CA ARG A 249 -19.82 -47.95 13.49
C ARG A 249 -18.92 -46.87 12.87
N SER A 250 -19.33 -45.62 13.03
CA SER A 250 -18.55 -44.43 12.71
C SER A 250 -17.26 -44.40 13.54
N VAL A 251 -16.15 -43.97 12.93
CA VAL A 251 -14.85 -43.79 13.59
C VAL A 251 -14.83 -42.60 14.55
N TRP A 252 -15.89 -41.81 14.61
CA TRP A 252 -16.02 -40.63 15.50
C TRP A 252 -16.81 -40.90 16.78
N ASP A 253 -17.11 -42.16 17.10
CA ASP A 253 -17.67 -42.58 18.39
C ASP A 253 -16.58 -43.17 19.34
N MET A 254 -15.33 -42.69 19.22
CA MET A 254 -14.29 -42.80 20.27
C MET A 254 -13.45 -41.53 20.32
#